data_AF-A0A7L4QKM9-F1
#
_entry.id   AF-A0A7L4QKM9-F1
#
_cell.length_a   1.000
_cell.length_b   1.000
_cell.length_c   1.000
_cell.angle_alpha   90.00
_cell.angle_beta   90.00
_cell.angle_gamma   90.00
#
_symmetry.space_group_name_H-M   'P 1'
#
loop_
_entity.id
_entity.type
_entity.pdbx_description
1 polymer ?
#
loop_
_entity_poly.entity_id
_entity_poly.type
_entity_poly.pdbx_seq_one_letter_code
_entity_poly.pdbx_strand_id
1 'polypeptide(L)'
;MVAINSGDELADILNKALQIEMGFESTSIWEGYIEMKTTEMRDLLFTLSSESHEHTKLIEDILEMIKIESGRKSLPLQDRNFHFSNMKDQEILNELLKYDRLALDIYNGIKEAIEESGSSTLLKEGHQDEFFSILDHLISDEKKHVALIERYVGNIERIR
;
A
#
# COMPACT_ATOMS: atom_id res chain seq x y z
N MET A 1 14.87 -9.99 7.23
CA MET A 1 14.59 -8.74 7.95
C MET A 1 15.36 -7.63 7.25
N VAL A 2 14.68 -6.58 6.82
CA VAL A 2 15.31 -5.41 6.22
C VAL A 2 15.60 -4.45 7.36
N ALA A 3 16.88 -4.24 7.69
CA ALA A 3 17.26 -3.21 8.64
C ALA A 3 17.11 -1.84 7.97
N ILE A 4 16.43 -0.90 8.63
CA ILE A 4 16.31 0.50 8.20
C ILE A 4 17.29 1.32 9.04
N ASN A 5 18.36 1.80 8.40
CA ASN A 5 19.52 2.37 9.10
C ASN A 5 19.59 3.90 9.00
N SER A 6 18.74 4.52 8.20
CA SER A 6 18.68 5.98 8.03
C SER A 6 17.28 6.45 7.67
N GLY A 7 17.01 7.73 7.92
CA GLY A 7 15.75 8.35 7.47
C GLY A 7 15.63 8.37 5.94
N ASP A 8 16.74 8.46 5.21
CA ASP A 8 16.76 8.30 3.75
C ASP A 8 16.27 6.91 3.30
N GLU A 9 16.72 5.83 3.97
CA GLU A 9 16.24 4.47 3.69
C GLU A 9 14.75 4.31 4.01
N LEU A 10 14.29 4.88 5.13
CA LEU A 10 12.88 4.88 5.51
C LEU A 10 12.03 5.62 4.47
N ALA A 11 12.46 6.83 4.08
CA ALA A 11 11.79 7.64 3.07
C ALA A 11 11.75 6.92 1.72
N ASP A 12 12.82 6.22 1.32
CA ASP A 12 12.85 5.45 0.08
C ASP A 12 11.84 4.30 0.07
N ILE A 13 11.66 3.60 1.20
CA ILE A 13 10.67 2.53 1.33
C ILE A 13 9.25 3.11 1.31
N LEU A 14 9.01 4.20 2.04
CA LEU A 14 7.71 4.86 2.07
C LEU A 14 7.32 5.47 0.73
N ASN A 15 8.27 6.03 -0.01
CA ASN A 15 8.01 6.49 -1.38
C ASN A 15 7.65 5.34 -2.33
N LYS A 16 8.06 4.10 -2.07
CA LYS A 16 7.60 2.93 -2.84
C LYS A 16 6.18 2.53 -2.44
N ALA A 17 5.86 2.58 -1.15
CA ALA A 17 4.48 2.38 -0.68
C ALA A 17 3.53 3.42 -1.28
N LEU A 18 3.91 4.70 -1.24
CA LEU A 18 3.18 5.80 -1.86
C LEU A 18 2.86 5.51 -3.33
N GLN A 19 3.83 4.99 -4.08
CA GLN A 19 3.64 4.66 -5.48
C GLN A 19 2.78 3.42 -5.72
N ILE A 20 2.73 2.49 -4.76
CA ILE A 20 1.78 1.38 -4.78
C ILE A 20 0.36 1.94 -4.59
N GLU A 21 0.14 2.78 -3.57
CA GLU A 21 -1.18 3.40 -3.31
C GLU A 21 -1.65 4.27 -4.49
N MET A 22 -0.77 5.12 -5.02
CA MET A 22 -1.08 5.90 -6.23
C MET A 22 -1.33 4.99 -7.44
N GLY A 23 -0.64 3.86 -7.53
CA GLY A 23 -0.86 2.84 -8.55
C GLY A 23 -2.26 2.22 -8.46
N PHE A 24 -2.78 2.02 -7.26
CA PHE A 24 -4.18 1.65 -7.00
C PHE A 24 -5.13 2.77 -7.41
N GLU A 25 -4.89 4.00 -6.99
CA GLU A 25 -5.73 5.16 -7.38
C GLU A 25 -5.76 5.41 -8.90
N SER A 26 -4.72 4.96 -9.61
CA SER A 26 -4.56 5.20 -11.05
C SER A 26 -5.28 4.18 -11.94
N THR A 27 -4.81 4.03 -13.18
CA THR A 27 -5.42 3.31 -14.32
C THR A 27 -5.89 1.89 -13.98
N SER A 28 -5.28 1.23 -12.98
CA SER A 28 -5.60 -0.14 -12.58
C SER A 28 -7.05 -0.29 -12.12
N ILE A 29 -7.51 0.50 -11.15
CA ILE A 29 -8.87 0.39 -10.62
C ILE A 29 -9.90 0.77 -11.68
N TRP A 30 -9.64 1.82 -12.48
CA TRP A 30 -10.58 2.23 -13.54
C TRP A 30 -10.67 1.21 -14.67
N GLU A 31 -9.56 0.59 -15.04
CA GLU A 31 -9.56 -0.51 -15.99
C GLU A 31 -10.29 -1.72 -15.42
N GLY A 32 -10.07 -2.05 -14.14
CA GLY A 32 -10.79 -3.10 -13.44
C GLY A 32 -12.30 -2.83 -13.39
N TYR A 33 -12.69 -1.60 -13.10
CA TYR A 33 -14.09 -1.17 -13.05
C TYR A 33 -14.80 -1.32 -14.40
N ILE A 34 -14.10 -1.03 -15.50
CA ILE A 34 -14.63 -1.18 -16.87
C ILE A 34 -14.83 -2.66 -17.22
N GLU A 35 -13.87 -3.52 -16.85
CA GLU A 35 -13.89 -4.95 -17.21
C GLU A 35 -14.80 -5.78 -16.30
N MET A 36 -15.04 -5.34 -15.06
CA MET A 36 -15.87 -6.05 -14.10
C MET A 36 -17.35 -6.07 -14.47
N LYS A 37 -17.94 -7.26 -14.36
CA LYS A 37 -19.32 -7.50 -14.82
C LYS A 37 -20.37 -7.27 -13.74
N THR A 38 -19.96 -7.35 -12.48
CA THR A 38 -20.87 -7.31 -11.33
C THR A 38 -20.79 -5.96 -10.62
N THR A 39 -21.93 -5.44 -10.15
CA THR A 39 -21.97 -4.18 -9.39
C THR A 39 -21.28 -4.31 -8.04
N GLU A 40 -21.43 -5.45 -7.37
CA GLU A 40 -20.77 -5.74 -6.09
C GLU A 40 -19.24 -5.58 -6.16
N MET A 41 -18.60 -6.13 -7.21
CA MET A 41 -17.15 -6.03 -7.38
C MET A 41 -16.71 -4.62 -7.77
N ARG A 42 -17.54 -3.90 -8.54
CA ARG A 42 -17.29 -2.49 -8.88
C ARG A 42 -17.38 -1.58 -7.66
N ASP A 43 -18.35 -1.82 -6.78
CA ASP A 43 -18.49 -1.07 -5.52
C ASP A 43 -17.30 -1.35 -4.60
N LEU A 44 -16.86 -2.61 -4.51
CA LEU A 44 -15.63 -3.00 -3.81
C LEU A 44 -14.41 -2.23 -4.35
N LEU A 45 -14.19 -2.22 -5.67
CA LEU A 45 -13.08 -1.47 -6.27
C LEU A 45 -13.15 0.03 -5.95
N PHE A 46 -14.36 0.61 -5.94
CA PHE A 46 -14.53 2.01 -5.62
C PHE A 46 -14.16 2.33 -4.16
N THR A 47 -14.54 1.45 -3.23
CA THR A 47 -14.13 1.56 -1.82
C THR A 47 -12.61 1.50 -1.68
N LEU A 48 -11.97 0.47 -2.26
CA LEU A 48 -10.51 0.31 -2.20
C LEU A 48 -9.79 1.54 -2.77
N SER A 49 -10.26 2.06 -3.91
CA SER A 49 -9.70 3.28 -4.52
C SER A 49 -9.78 4.51 -3.64
N SER A 50 -10.92 4.69 -2.96
CA SER A 50 -11.14 5.84 -2.09
C SER A 50 -10.24 5.75 -0.86
N GLU A 51 -10.07 4.55 -0.32
CA GLU A 51 -9.24 4.31 0.87
C GLU A 51 -7.74 4.42 0.53
N SER A 52 -7.27 3.92 -0.62
CA SER A 52 -5.89 4.16 -1.09
C SER A 52 -5.58 5.66 -1.26
N HIS A 53 -6.57 6.48 -1.65
CA HIS A 53 -6.41 7.94 -1.70
C HIS A 53 -6.20 8.58 -0.32
N GLU A 54 -6.83 8.04 0.71
CA GLU A 54 -6.57 8.46 2.08
C GLU A 54 -5.19 7.99 2.54
N HIS A 55 -4.78 6.78 2.16
CA HIS A 55 -3.46 6.23 2.47
C HIS A 55 -2.32 7.04 1.86
N THR A 56 -2.44 7.47 0.60
CA THR A 56 -1.45 8.37 -0.05
C THR A 56 -1.18 9.61 0.81
N LYS A 57 -2.23 10.27 1.33
CA LYS A 57 -2.07 11.45 2.20
C LYS A 57 -1.39 11.11 3.52
N LEU A 58 -1.77 9.99 4.13
CA LEU A 58 -1.15 9.52 5.37
C LEU A 58 0.34 9.20 5.17
N ILE A 59 0.71 8.65 4.02
CA ILE A 59 2.11 8.39 3.67
C ILE A 59 2.87 9.69 3.44
N GLU A 60 2.26 10.68 2.79
CA GLU A 60 2.83 12.03 2.65
C GLU A 60 3.08 12.66 4.03
N ASP A 61 2.12 12.56 4.96
CA ASP A 61 2.24 13.08 6.32
C ASP A 61 3.43 12.43 7.06
N ILE A 62 3.57 11.09 7.04
CA ILE A 62 4.70 10.42 7.69
C ILE A 62 6.04 10.71 6.99
N LEU A 63 6.06 10.95 5.67
CA LEU A 63 7.28 11.37 4.96
C LEU A 63 7.78 12.73 5.49
N GLU A 64 6.87 13.63 5.85
CA GLU A 64 7.24 14.90 6.48
C GLU A 64 7.81 14.75 7.89
N MET A 65 7.56 13.62 8.58
CA MET A 65 8.05 13.36 9.93
C MET A 65 9.48 12.81 9.97
N ILE A 66 10.05 12.43 8.82
CA ILE A 66 11.35 11.76 8.74
C ILE A 66 12.51 12.75 8.74
N LYS A 67 13.61 12.37 9.42
CA LYS A 67 14.90 13.06 9.33
C LYS A 67 15.65 12.61 8.07
N ILE A 68 15.48 13.34 6.97
CA ILE A 68 16.22 13.09 5.73
C ILE A 68 17.57 13.81 5.80
N GLU A 69 18.68 13.07 5.73
CA GLU A 69 20.03 13.63 5.85
C GLU A 69 20.59 14.06 4.49
N SER A 70 20.36 13.23 3.47
CA SER A 70 20.76 13.54 2.10
C SER A 70 19.52 13.99 1.34
N GLY A 71 19.53 15.14 0.67
CA GLY A 71 18.38 15.58 -0.16
C GLY A 71 18.10 14.70 -1.39
N ARG A 72 18.42 13.41 -1.32
CA ARG A 72 18.23 12.39 -2.33
C ARG A 72 16.73 12.18 -2.50
N LYS A 73 16.28 12.29 -3.75
CA LYS A 73 14.91 11.94 -4.12
C LYS A 73 14.86 10.44 -4.40
N SER A 74 13.84 9.78 -3.87
CA SER A 74 13.52 8.41 -4.24
C SER A 74 13.30 8.29 -5.75
N LEU A 75 13.75 7.19 -6.33
CA LEU A 75 13.48 6.89 -7.73
C LEU A 75 12.04 6.41 -7.88
N PRO A 76 11.32 6.85 -8.92
CA PRO A 76 10.02 6.27 -9.21
C PRO A 76 10.18 4.76 -9.50
N LEU A 77 9.28 3.96 -8.96
CA LEU A 77 8.92 2.64 -9.48
C LEU A 77 8.60 2.80 -10.97
N GLN A 78 9.00 1.79 -11.75
CA GLN A 78 8.63 1.76 -13.16
C GLN A 78 7.11 1.77 -13.29
N ASP A 79 6.59 2.63 -14.17
CA ASP A 79 5.19 2.62 -14.58
C ASP A 79 4.80 1.19 -14.94
N ARG A 80 3.87 0.62 -14.16
CA ARG A 80 3.24 -0.65 -14.50
C ARG A 80 1.94 -0.35 -15.21
N ASN A 81 1.88 -0.76 -16.47
CA ASN A 81 0.60 -0.86 -17.16
C ASN A 81 -0.11 -2.11 -16.65
N PHE A 82 -1.27 -1.89 -16.03
CA PHE A 82 -2.21 -2.96 -15.79
C PHE A 82 -2.91 -3.27 -17.12
N HIS A 83 -3.26 -4.54 -17.31
CA HIS A 83 -3.95 -5.03 -18.50
C HIS A 83 -4.96 -6.07 -18.05
N PHE A 84 -6.19 -5.64 -17.81
CA PHE A 84 -7.27 -6.48 -17.28
C PHE A 84 -8.22 -6.99 -18.36
N SER A 85 -8.01 -6.60 -19.62
CA SER A 85 -8.84 -7.03 -20.74
C SER A 85 -8.99 -8.55 -20.81
N ASN A 86 -10.24 -9.02 -20.84
CA ASN A 86 -10.63 -10.43 -20.86
C ASN A 86 -10.34 -11.24 -19.58
N MET A 87 -9.91 -10.60 -18.49
CA MET A 87 -9.80 -11.28 -17.20
C MET A 87 -11.17 -11.43 -16.55
N LYS A 88 -11.36 -12.48 -15.76
CA LYS A 88 -12.54 -12.61 -14.90
C LYS A 88 -12.42 -11.67 -13.70
N ASP A 89 -13.54 -11.20 -13.16
CA ASP A 89 -13.59 -10.34 -11.96
C ASP A 89 -12.68 -10.87 -10.83
N GLN A 90 -12.68 -12.19 -10.56
CA GLN A 90 -11.83 -12.81 -9.55
C GLN A 90 -10.33 -12.79 -9.87
N GLU A 91 -9.97 -12.86 -11.15
CA GLU A 91 -8.56 -12.78 -11.59
C GLU A 91 -8.05 -11.35 -11.43
N ILE A 92 -8.88 -10.35 -11.76
CA ILE A 92 -8.58 -8.93 -11.54
C ILE A 92 -8.37 -8.68 -10.04
N LEU A 93 -9.29 -9.13 -9.20
CA LEU A 93 -9.17 -9.02 -7.74
C LEU A 93 -7.92 -9.72 -7.19
N ASN A 94 -7.56 -10.88 -7.73
CA ASN A 94 -6.37 -11.58 -7.30
C ASN A 94 -5.07 -10.86 -7.72
N GLU A 95 -5.06 -10.13 -8.84
CA GLU A 95 -3.92 -9.27 -9.18
C GLU A 95 -3.81 -8.07 -8.24
N LEU A 96 -4.94 -7.42 -7.91
CA LEU A 96 -4.98 -6.30 -6.98
C LEU A 96 -4.56 -6.71 -5.56
N LEU A 97 -5.04 -7.87 -5.07
CA LEU A 97 -4.69 -8.43 -3.76
C LEU A 97 -3.16 -8.57 -3.53
N LYS A 98 -2.38 -8.77 -4.59
CA LYS A 98 -0.92 -8.86 -4.46
C LYS A 98 -0.31 -7.54 -4.00
N TYR A 99 -0.91 -6.43 -4.37
CA TYR A 99 -0.41 -5.10 -4.05
C TYR A 99 -0.85 -4.67 -2.65
N ASP A 100 -2.09 -4.99 -2.21
CA ASP A 100 -2.51 -4.77 -0.82
C ASP A 100 -1.62 -5.56 0.15
N ARG A 101 -1.32 -6.82 -0.21
CA ARG A 101 -0.37 -7.63 0.57
C ARG A 101 1.04 -7.04 0.57
N LEU A 102 1.48 -6.45 -0.53
CA LEU A 102 2.79 -5.81 -0.60
C LEU A 102 2.85 -4.55 0.25
N ALA A 103 1.81 -3.71 0.21
CA ALA A 103 1.68 -2.52 1.06
C ALA A 103 1.67 -2.93 2.54
N LEU A 104 0.84 -3.92 2.89
CA LEU A 104 0.79 -4.50 4.23
C LEU A 104 2.14 -5.02 4.73
N ASP A 105 2.85 -5.79 3.89
CA ASP A 105 4.18 -6.31 4.23
C ASP A 105 5.19 -5.17 4.44
N ILE A 106 5.12 -4.12 3.62
CA ILE A 106 5.96 -2.93 3.77
C ILE A 106 5.66 -2.23 5.11
N TYR A 107 4.39 -1.96 5.43
CA TYR A 107 4.04 -1.23 6.65
C TYR A 107 4.40 -2.02 7.92
N ASN A 108 4.15 -3.34 7.95
CA ASN A 108 4.59 -4.19 9.06
C ASN A 108 6.12 -4.20 9.17
N GLY A 109 6.82 -4.34 8.03
CA GLY A 109 8.29 -4.34 8.02
C GLY A 109 8.90 -3.03 8.50
N ILE A 110 8.29 -1.89 8.17
CA ILE A 110 8.69 -0.58 8.72
C ILE A 110 8.47 -0.55 10.23
N LYS A 111 7.28 -0.97 10.70
CA LYS A 111 6.95 -0.94 12.12
C LYS A 111 7.95 -1.76 12.94
N GLU A 112 8.17 -3.01 12.54
CA GLU A 112 9.12 -3.92 13.18
C GLU A 112 10.54 -3.32 13.19
N ALA A 113 11.01 -2.82 12.05
CA ALA A 113 12.36 -2.26 11.94
C ALA A 113 12.57 -1.06 12.88
N ILE A 114 11.59 -0.16 12.98
CA ILE A 114 11.68 1.05 13.82
C ILE A 114 11.56 0.70 15.31
N GLU A 115 10.72 -0.27 15.67
CA GLU A 115 10.62 -0.79 17.04
C GLU A 115 11.94 -1.43 17.49
N GLU A 116 12.66 -2.10 16.59
CA GLU A 116 13.98 -2.71 16.86
C GLU A 116 15.14 -1.70 16.91
N SER A 117 15.17 -0.73 15.98
CA SER A 117 16.29 0.21 15.83
C SER A 117 16.20 1.47 16.70
N GLY A 118 15.00 1.80 17.18
CA GLY A 118 14.72 3.02 17.92
C GLY A 118 14.39 4.21 17.01
N SER A 119 13.13 4.65 17.09
CA SER A 119 12.51 5.77 16.36
C SER A 119 13.26 7.12 16.40
N SER A 120 13.96 7.43 17.50
CA SER A 120 14.56 8.75 17.75
C SER A 120 15.67 9.11 16.76
N THR A 121 16.26 8.11 16.09
CA THR A 121 17.32 8.31 15.08
C THR A 121 16.75 8.62 13.70
N LEU A 122 15.54 8.13 13.38
CA LEU A 122 14.94 8.21 12.05
C LEU A 122 13.90 9.32 11.92
N LEU A 123 13.22 9.67 13.02
CA LEU A 123 12.11 10.62 13.04
C LEU A 123 12.50 11.96 13.65
N LYS A 124 11.89 13.04 13.17
CA LYS A 124 11.95 14.38 13.77
C LYS A 124 11.44 14.31 15.21
N GLU A 125 11.99 15.18 16.07
CA GLU A 125 11.63 15.19 17.49
C GLU A 125 10.12 15.47 17.67
N GLY A 126 9.45 14.72 18.54
CA GLY A 126 8.02 14.90 18.84
C GLY A 126 7.04 14.18 17.92
N HIS A 127 7.49 13.53 16.84
CA HIS A 127 6.59 12.88 15.87
C HIS A 127 6.42 11.37 16.04
N GLN A 128 7.04 10.76 17.05
CA GLN A 128 7.02 9.30 17.20
C GLN A 128 5.60 8.73 17.35
N ASP A 129 4.79 9.30 18.24
CA ASP A 129 3.46 8.77 18.54
C ASP A 129 2.52 8.92 17.32
N GLU A 130 2.62 10.06 16.64
CA GLU A 130 1.86 10.34 15.42
C GLU A 130 2.25 9.39 14.29
N PHE A 131 3.55 9.17 14.07
CA PHE A 131 4.07 8.24 13.08
C PHE A 131 3.53 6.81 13.30
N PHE A 132 3.61 6.29 14.53
CA PHE A 132 3.10 4.95 14.82
C PHE A 132 1.57 4.87 14.73
N SER A 133 0.85 5.92 15.12
CA SER A 133 -0.61 5.98 14.98
C SER A 133 -1.03 5.90 13.52
N ILE A 134 -0.35 6.62 12.62
CA ILE A 134 -0.62 6.57 11.19
C ILE A 134 -0.26 5.20 10.62
N LEU A 135 0.91 4.66 10.98
CA LEU A 135 1.35 3.35 10.49
C LEU A 135 0.40 2.22 10.92
N ASP A 136 -0.10 2.27 12.16
CA ASP A 136 -1.09 1.31 12.66
C ASP A 136 -2.44 1.43 11.95
N HIS A 137 -2.82 2.64 11.56
CA HIS A 137 -4.01 2.86 10.75
C HIS A 137 -3.88 2.21 9.36
N LEU A 138 -2.77 2.49 8.65
CA LEU A 138 -2.46 1.88 7.35
C LEU A 138 -2.46 0.34 7.44
N ILE A 139 -1.75 -0.24 8.42
CA ILE A 139 -1.72 -1.69 8.64
C ILE A 139 -3.12 -2.26 8.88
N SER A 140 -3.96 -1.56 9.64
CA SER A 140 -5.32 -1.99 9.97
C SER A 140 -6.20 -2.02 8.72
N ASP A 141 -6.11 -1.00 7.88
CA ASP A 141 -6.92 -0.89 6.67
C ASP A 141 -6.49 -1.89 5.61
N GLU A 142 -5.19 -2.05 5.37
CA GLU A 142 -4.66 -3.07 4.46
C GLU A 142 -5.08 -4.49 4.88
N LYS A 143 -5.09 -4.80 6.18
CA LYS A 143 -5.63 -6.07 6.69
C LYS A 143 -7.11 -6.25 6.34
N LYS A 144 -7.91 -5.18 6.40
CA LYS A 144 -9.32 -5.23 6.01
C LYS A 144 -9.46 -5.42 4.50
N HIS A 145 -8.67 -4.73 3.68
CA HIS A 145 -8.66 -4.87 2.22
C HIS A 145 -8.36 -6.31 1.81
N VAL A 146 -7.25 -6.86 2.32
CA VAL A 146 -6.85 -8.26 2.10
C VAL A 146 -7.99 -9.20 2.49
N ALA A 147 -8.55 -9.06 3.70
CA ALA A 147 -9.63 -9.93 4.17
C ALA A 147 -10.92 -9.78 3.36
N LEU A 148 -11.20 -8.60 2.82
CA LEU A 148 -12.38 -8.32 2.00
C LEU A 148 -12.23 -8.97 0.63
N ILE A 149 -11.10 -8.79 -0.04
CA ILE A 149 -10.83 -9.35 -1.37
C ILE A 149 -10.70 -10.87 -1.31
N GLU A 150 -10.07 -11.43 -0.27
CA GLU A 150 -9.94 -12.88 -0.09
C GLU A 150 -11.29 -13.61 -0.03
N ARG A 151 -12.37 -12.96 0.45
CA ARG A 151 -13.72 -13.56 0.44
C ARG A 151 -14.25 -13.79 -0.98
N TYR A 152 -13.80 -12.98 -1.93
CA TYR A 152 -14.23 -13.07 -3.33
C TYR A 152 -13.30 -13.97 -4.17
N VAL A 153 -12.00 -13.96 -3.85
CA VAL A 153 -10.97 -14.79 -4.52
C VAL A 153 -10.95 -16.23 -3.99
N GLY A 154 -11.29 -16.45 -2.72
CA GLY A 154 -11.33 -17.78 -2.09
C GLY A 154 -12.36 -18.76 -2.68
N ASN A 155 -13.30 -18.26 -3.49
CA ASN A 155 -14.24 -19.08 -4.26
C ASN A 155 -13.66 -19.63 -5.57
N ILE A 156 -12.36 -19.44 -5.85
CA ILE A 156 -11.69 -20.13 -6.95
C ILE A 156 -11.44 -21.58 -6.52
N GLU A 157 -12.46 -22.44 -6.70
CA GLU A 157 -12.20 -23.87 -6.85
C GLU A 157 -11.29 -24.04 -8.07
N ARG A 158 -9.99 -24.21 -7.83
CA ARG A 158 -9.08 -24.73 -8.85
C ARG A 158 -9.53 -26.15 -9.18
N ILE A 159 -10.36 -26.29 -10.21
CA ILE A 159 -10.58 -27.59 -10.86
C ILE A 159 -9.19 -28.05 -11.35
N ARG A 160 -8.68 -29.10 -10.71
CA ARG A 160 -7.52 -29.86 -11.17
C ARG A 160 -7.98 -31.01 -12.07
#